data_AF-A0A6C0Y0R3-F1
#
_entry.id   AF-A0A6C0Y0R3-F1
#
_cell.length_a   1.000
_cell.length_b   1.000
_cell.length_c   1.000
_cell.angle_alpha   90.00
_cell.angle_beta   90.00
_cell.angle_gamma   90.00
#
_symmetry.space_group_name_H-M   'P 1'
#
loop_
_entity.id
_entity.type
_entity.pdbx_description
1 polymer ?
#
loop_
_entity_poly.entity_id
_entity_poly.type
_entity_poly.pdbx_seq_one_letter_code
_entity_poly.pdbx_strand_id
1 'polypeptide(L)'
;MRLPNSISPAFIEWLDRGGHKITLKKNLMVITKECNGSSKRGVISFERHEVKEFYDLDDYLSGRYEVFLKQYFNNGKGFIQDLHLAMAGKYRKAVMMNNLAKVA
;
A
#
# COMPACT_ATOMS: atom_id res chain seq x y z
N MET A 1 -11.08 9.15 5.72
CA MET A 1 -11.38 9.03 4.27
C MET A 1 -11.53 7.55 3.90
N ARG A 2 -12.01 7.23 2.70
CA ARG A 2 -12.09 5.85 2.19
C ARG A 2 -11.14 5.66 1.01
N LEU A 3 -10.40 4.56 1.02
CA LEU A 3 -9.48 4.15 -0.03
C LEU A 3 -10.17 3.12 -0.93
N PRO A 4 -10.43 3.43 -2.21
CA PRO A 4 -10.95 2.46 -3.16
C PRO A 4 -9.95 1.33 -3.39
N ASN A 5 -10.43 0.10 -3.44
CA ASN A 5 -9.59 -1.08 -3.67
C ASN A 5 -8.89 -1.05 -5.03
N SER A 6 -9.48 -0.41 -6.03
CA SER A 6 -8.89 -0.27 -7.38
C SER A 6 -7.57 0.50 -7.40
N ILE A 7 -7.34 1.38 -6.44
CA ILE A 7 -6.12 2.21 -6.34
C ILE A 7 -5.32 1.93 -5.07
N SER A 8 -5.83 1.05 -4.20
CA SER A 8 -5.14 0.66 -2.97
C SER A 8 -3.74 0.10 -3.25
N PRO A 9 -3.48 -0.74 -4.27
CA PRO A 9 -2.13 -1.26 -4.51
C PRO A 9 -1.14 -0.15 -4.89
N ALA A 10 -1.56 0.80 -5.73
CA ALA A 10 -0.74 1.95 -6.09
C ALA A 10 -0.43 2.83 -4.88
N PHE A 11 -1.43 3.09 -4.02
CA PHE A 11 -1.23 3.88 -2.81
C PHE A 11 -0.25 3.20 -1.83
N ILE A 12 -0.38 1.89 -1.62
CA ILE A 12 0.54 1.14 -0.75
C ILE A 12 1.96 1.12 -1.32
N GLU A 13 2.14 0.93 -2.62
CA GLU A 13 3.46 1.04 -3.28
C GLU A 13 4.05 2.43 -3.14
N TRP A 14 3.22 3.47 -3.29
CA TRP A 14 3.66 4.85 -3.13
C TRP A 14 4.14 5.12 -1.69
N LEU A 15 3.45 4.57 -0.68
CA LEU A 15 3.90 4.65 0.70
C LEU A 15 5.23 3.92 0.91
N ASP A 16 5.39 2.71 0.37
CA ASP A 16 6.62 1.93 0.44
C ASP A 16 7.82 2.70 -0.14
N ARG A 17 7.67 3.23 -1.36
CA ARG A 17 8.68 4.10 -2.00
C ARG A 17 8.93 5.40 -1.23
N GLY A 18 7.91 5.90 -0.54
CA GLY A 18 8.00 7.04 0.36
C GLY A 18 8.69 6.73 1.69
N GLY A 19 9.26 5.53 1.86
CA GLY A 19 9.99 5.11 3.05
C GLY A 19 9.10 4.66 4.21
N HIS A 20 7.84 4.31 3.95
CA HIS A 20 6.98 3.73 4.99
C HIS A 20 7.25 2.23 5.07
N LYS A 21 7.42 1.72 6.29
CA LYS A 21 7.46 0.28 6.55
C LYS A 21 6.04 -0.26 6.67
N ILE A 22 5.72 -1.28 5.87
CA ILE A 22 4.41 -1.92 5.86
C ILE A 22 4.53 -3.29 6.52
N THR A 23 3.67 -3.56 7.51
CA THR A 23 3.63 -4.83 8.25
C THR A 23 2.22 -5.38 8.23
N LEU A 24 2.08 -6.62 7.74
CA LEU A 24 0.81 -7.34 7.80
C LEU A 24 0.69 -8.08 9.13
N LYS A 25 -0.41 -7.85 9.84
CA LYS A 25 -0.85 -8.59 11.03
C LYS A 25 -2.17 -9.31 10.73
N LYS A 26 -2.69 -10.07 11.69
CA LYS A 26 -4.00 -10.72 11.55
C LYS A 26 -5.07 -9.65 11.31
N ASN A 27 -5.65 -9.64 10.11
CA ASN A 27 -6.75 -8.75 9.68
C ASN A 27 -6.42 -7.25 9.68
N LEU A 28 -5.14 -6.89 9.73
CA LEU A 28 -4.69 -5.50 9.86
C LEU A 28 -3.41 -5.29 9.05
N MET A 29 -3.35 -4.20 8.31
CA MET A 29 -2.12 -3.70 7.70
C MET A 29 -1.67 -2.48 8.48
N VAL A 30 -0.47 -2.57 9.06
CA VAL A 30 0.12 -1.49 9.85
C VAL A 30 1.19 -0.81 9.01
N ILE A 31 1.06 0.50 8.82
CA ILE A 31 2.01 1.33 8.09
C ILE A 31 2.70 2.25 9.08
N THR A 32 4.03 2.23 9.11
CA THR A 32 4.82 3.09 10.02
C THR A 32 5.87 3.87 9.24
N LYS A 33 6.12 5.12 9.64
CA LYS A 33 7.23 5.91 9.12
C LYS A 33 7.92 6.66 10.25
N GLU A 34 9.23 6.51 10.32
CA GLU A 34 10.05 7.31 11.22
C GLU A 34 10.39 8.64 10.55
N CYS A 35 10.20 9.73 11.29
CA CYS A 35 10.53 11.09 10.87
C CYS A 35 11.08 11.85 12.09
N ASN A 36 12.35 12.25 12.02
CA ASN A 36 13.01 13.09 13.02
C ASN A 36 12.83 12.55 14.46
N GLY A 37 13.04 11.25 14.68
CA GLY A 37 12.89 10.61 15.98
C GLY A 37 11.44 10.34 16.42
N SER A 38 10.44 10.75 15.64
CA SER A 38 9.03 10.43 15.89
C SER A 38 8.52 9.34 14.95
N SER A 39 7.76 8.38 15.47
CA SER A 39 7.13 7.34 14.65
C SER A 39 5.69 7.75 14.34
N LYS A 40 5.36 7.88 13.06
CA LYS A 40 3.98 8.02 12.58
C LYS A 40 3.44 6.64 12.21
N ARG A 41 2.21 6.37 12.60
CA ARG A 41 1.57 5.07 12.39
C ARG A 41 0.19 5.25 11.79
N GLY A 42 -0.12 4.40 10.81
CA GLY A 42 -1.43 4.21 10.24
C GLY A 42 -1.84 2.74 10.26
N VAL A 43 -3.15 2.47 10.28
CA VAL A 43 -3.72 1.12 10.26
C VAL A 43 -4.85 1.04 9.25
N ILE A 44 -4.83 0.01 8.41
CA ILE A 44 -5.94 -0.37 7.55
C ILE A 44 -6.45 -1.74 7.99
N SER A 45 -7.70 -1.80 8.42
CA SER A 45 -8.37 -3.05 8.78
C SER A 45 -8.91 -3.74 7.53
N PHE A 46 -8.77 -5.06 7.46
CA PHE A 46 -9.30 -5.87 6.37
C PHE A 46 -9.74 -7.24 6.88
N GLU A 47 -10.69 -7.85 6.18
CA GLU A 47 -11.15 -9.20 6.49
C GLU A 47 -10.41 -10.20 5.60
N ARG A 48 -9.88 -11.27 6.19
CA ARG A 48 -9.22 -12.32 5.42
C ARG A 48 -10.27 -12.98 4.53
N HIS A 49 -9.94 -13.10 3.25
CA HIS A 49 -10.80 -13.67 2.19
C HIS A 49 -11.94 -12.78 1.69
N GLU A 50 -12.01 -11.52 2.15
CA GLU A 50 -12.98 -10.56 1.62
C GLU A 50 -12.25 -9.35 1.04
N VAL A 51 -12.49 -9.09 -0.25
CA VAL A 51 -12.01 -7.89 -0.92
C VAL A 51 -13.12 -6.86 -0.86
N LYS A 52 -12.96 -5.87 0.01
CA LYS A 52 -13.90 -4.75 0.12
C LYS A 52 -13.70 -3.80 -1.04
N GLU A 53 -14.78 -3.15 -1.48
CA GLU A 53 -14.69 -2.09 -2.51
C GLU A 53 -13.92 -0.87 -2.00
N PHE A 54 -14.07 -0.58 -0.70
CA PHE A 54 -13.40 0.51 -0.01
C PHE A 54 -12.82 0.05 1.34
N TYR A 55 -11.68 0.63 1.71
CA TYR A 55 -11.10 0.49 3.04
C TYR A 55 -11.12 1.82 3.78
N ASP A 56 -11.47 1.79 5.06
CA ASP A 56 -11.46 2.98 5.88
C ASP A 56 -10.02 3.34 6.28
N LEU A 57 -9.68 4.62 6.12
CA LEU A 57 -8.38 5.17 6.49
C LEU A 57 -8.50 5.99 7.77
N ASP A 58 -7.57 5.77 8.70
CA ASP A 58 -7.38 6.66 9.84
C ASP A 58 -6.88 8.06 9.43
N ASP A 59 -6.75 8.96 10.40
CA ASP A 59 -6.38 10.36 10.13
C ASP A 59 -5.02 10.49 9.46
N TYR A 60 -4.04 9.67 9.87
CA TYR A 60 -2.70 9.71 9.30
C TYR A 60 -2.72 9.28 7.84
N LEU A 61 -3.35 8.15 7.54
CA LEU A 61 -3.43 7.62 6.18
C LEU A 61 -4.35 8.47 5.31
N SER A 62 -5.39 9.08 5.86
CA SER A 62 -6.24 10.03 5.16
C SER A 62 -5.42 11.22 4.65
N GLY A 63 -4.60 11.83 5.51
CA GLY A 63 -3.72 12.94 5.09
C GLY A 63 -2.67 12.50 4.04
N ARG A 64 -2.12 11.28 4.16
CA ARG A 64 -1.21 10.73 3.13
C ARG A 64 -1.91 10.47 1.81
N TYR A 65 -3.15 10.00 1.88
CA TYR A 65 -3.95 9.69 0.71
C TYR A 65 -4.30 10.95 -0.08
N GLU A 66 -4.59 12.07 0.59
CA GLU A 66 -4.75 13.36 -0.11
C GLU A 66 -3.49 13.80 -0.86
N VAL A 67 -2.31 13.62 -0.26
CA VAL A 67 -1.03 13.94 -0.92
C VAL A 67 -0.82 13.05 -2.14
N PHE A 68 -1.11 11.75 -2.02
CA PHE A 68 -1.06 10.83 -3.14
C PHE A 68 -2.02 11.24 -4.27
N LEU A 69 -3.26 11.59 -3.94
CA LEU A 69 -4.23 12.06 -4.93
C LEU A 69 -3.76 13.34 -5.62
N LYS A 70 -3.20 14.31 -4.89
CA LYS A 70 -2.61 15.52 -5.48
C LYS A 70 -1.49 15.18 -6.47
N GLN A 71 -0.59 14.27 -6.12
CA GLN A 71 0.47 13.82 -7.05
C GLN A 71 -0.12 13.11 -8.27
N TYR A 72 -1.16 12.29 -8.08
CA TYR A 72 -1.84 11.64 -9.18
C TYR A 72 -2.50 12.66 -10.14
N PHE A 73 -3.23 13.65 -9.61
CA PHE A 73 -3.84 14.68 -10.42
C PHE A 73 -2.81 15.51 -11.18
N ASN A 74 -1.65 15.78 -10.58
CA ASN A 74 -0.57 16.55 -11.22
C ASN A 74 0.18 15.76 -12.29
N ASN A 75 0.44 14.47 -12.07
CA ASN A 75 1.28 13.64 -12.95
C ASN A 75 0.48 12.77 -13.93
N GLY A 76 -0.84 12.67 -13.75
CA GLY A 76 -1.74 11.93 -14.62
C GLY A 76 -1.60 10.40 -14.53
N LYS A 77 -2.13 9.70 -15.54
CA LYS A 77 -2.30 8.23 -15.55
C LYS A 77 -0.97 7.44 -15.49
N GLY A 78 0.12 8.00 -16.04
CA GLY A 78 1.44 7.33 -16.04
C GLY A 78 1.94 7.04 -14.62
N PHE A 79 1.70 7.96 -13.69
CA PHE A 79 2.09 7.80 -12.29
C PHE A 79 1.48 6.56 -11.62
N ILE A 80 0.19 6.30 -11.82
CA ILE A 80 -0.48 5.11 -11.27
C ILE A 80 -0.02 3.85 -11.98
N GLN A 81 0.19 3.92 -13.30
CA GLN A 81 0.64 2.79 -14.09
C GLN A 81 2.02 2.29 -13.62
N ASP A 82 2.96 3.21 -13.36
CA ASP A 82 4.29 2.88 -12.85
C ASP A 82 4.25 2.21 -11.47
N LEU A 83 3.34 2.65 -10.60
CA LEU A 83 3.13 2.05 -9.28
C LEU A 83 2.52 0.64 -9.40
N HIS A 84 1.52 0.48 -10.27
CA HIS A 84 0.93 -0.84 -10.54
C HIS A 84 1.92 -1.83 -11.15
N LEU A 85 2.74 -1.39 -12.10
CA LEU A 85 3.76 -2.24 -12.73
C LEU A 85 4.80 -2.73 -11.72
N ALA A 86 5.24 -1.87 -10.80
CA ALA A 86 6.17 -2.28 -9.75
C ALA A 86 5.55 -3.28 -8.78
N MET A 87 4.29 -3.08 -8.39
CA MET A 87 3.57 -4.05 -7.55
C MET A 87 3.41 -5.39 -8.25
N ALA A 88 3.04 -5.41 -9.53
CA ALA A 88 2.94 -6.64 -10.31
C ALA A 88 4.30 -7.36 -10.40
N GLY A 89 5.39 -6.60 -10.55
CA GLY A 89 6.76 -7.13 -10.52
C GLY A 89 7.11 -7.77 -9.17
N LYS A 90 6.78 -7.12 -8.05
CA LYS A 90 6.98 -7.67 -6.69
C LYS A 90 6.16 -8.95 -6.48
N TYR A 91 4.91 -8.97 -6.93
CA TYR A 91 4.05 -10.16 -6.84
C TYR A 91 4.64 -11.35 -7.61
N ARG A 92 5.07 -11.14 -8.87
CA ARG A 92 5.70 -12.20 -9.68
C ARG A 92 6.93 -12.77 -9.00
N LYS A 93 7.81 -11.92 -8.45
CA LYS A 93 8.99 -12.36 -7.69
C LYS A 93 8.61 -13.19 -6.46
N ALA A 94 7.60 -12.76 -5.70
CA ALA A 94 7.14 -13.48 -4.52
C ALA A 94 6.56 -14.86 -4.86
N VAL A 95 5.79 -14.96 -5.96
CA VAL A 95 5.27 -16.24 -6.46
C VAL A 95 6.41 -17.17 -6.88
N MET A 96 7.41 -16.66 -7.62
CA MET A 96 8.57 -17.44 -8.02
C MET A 96 9.35 -17.99 -6.82
N MET A 97 9.62 -17.16 -5.81
CA MET A 97 10.31 -17.59 -4.59
C MET A 97 9.51 -18.63 -3.79
N ASN A 98 8.19 -18.46 -3.67
CA ASN A 98 7.34 -19.47 -3.01
C ASN A 98 7.33 -20.80 -3.76
N ASN A 99 7.33 -20.77 -5.09
CA ASN A 99 7.38 -21.99 -5.89
C ASN A 99 8.75 -22.69 -5.74
N LEU A 100 9.85 -21.95 -5.73
CA LEU A 100 11.19 -22.50 -5.46
C LEU A 100 11.27 -23.13 -4.06
N ALA A 101 10.71 -22.48 -3.03
CA ALA A 101 10.70 -22.98 -1.67
C ALA A 101 9.82 -24.23 -1.47
N LYS A 102 8.90 -24.53 -2.39
CA LYS A 102 8.07 -25.75 -2.37
C LYS A 102 8.72 -26.94 -3.07
N VAL A 103 9.75 -26.68 -3.88
CA VAL A 103 10.47 -27.70 -4.67
C VAL A 103 11.78 -28.12 -3.97
N ALA A 104 12.21 -27.38 -2.94
CA ALA A 104 13.31 -27.73 -2.03
C ALA A 104 12.79 -28.53 -0.83
#